data_AF-A0A9W5AZ75-F1
#
_entry.id   AF-A0A9W5AZ75-F1
#
_cell.length_a   1.000
_cell.length_b   1.000
_cell.length_c   1.000
_cell.angle_alpha   90.00
_cell.angle_beta   90.00
_cell.angle_gamma   90.00
#
_symmetry.space_group_name_H-M   'P 1'
#
loop_
_entity.id
_entity.type
_entity.pdbx_description
1 polymer ?
#
loop_
_entity_poly.entity_id
_entity_poly.type
_entity_poly.pdbx_seq_one_letter_code
_entity_poly.pdbx_strand_id
1 'polypeptide(L)'
;MPEEDLVSQESSETWLDIPDAVWEPKPDFMETPSVELIREIKAHIRDTGEPWTWRGHTHTKPPKGSRIYYAGEFDIPDKYTEAGRFSPCPCCSPNNRKFGNGKIAWFPDEKVIRLIGPTCFKSLDAHMHAEAVADYEIRKQQTRDRDYILDRLDLIPGWLADCDSLAEIARGTDEFFPKLSNSLEAIGRGRFFENLRSGEMKVWEKVREPYVDKDGSLKSRSKSVQVHYGTIDGHEALAPNRGSCVKVIEDAKAKLKSLGAFSPEYIAGGAHTVKADIADQIAKAVKTLKRARDKVGAEVRFLRRENTNRLRNWGRHKGAPFQFDLVVDKGIMNVSAAAGVYPIPIPEAVRGVIIPKFDGL
;
A
#
# COMPACT_ATOMS: atom_id res chain seq x y z
N MET A 1 -17.54 -63.28 15.95
CA MET A 1 -17.17 -61.92 15.48
C MET A 1 -17.30 -61.96 13.98
N PRO A 2 -18.19 -61.17 13.37
CA PRO A 2 -18.39 -61.21 11.93
C PRO A 2 -17.15 -60.64 11.23
N GLU A 3 -16.70 -61.34 10.19
CA GLU A 3 -15.78 -60.81 9.18
C GLU A 3 -16.49 -59.61 8.53
N GLU A 4 -16.04 -58.40 8.86
CA GLU A 4 -16.43 -57.21 8.12
C GLU A 4 -15.81 -57.30 6.73
N ASP A 5 -16.69 -57.25 5.73
CA ASP A 5 -16.41 -57.24 4.31
C ASP A 5 -15.28 -56.26 3.97
N LEU A 6 -14.12 -56.82 3.58
CA LEU A 6 -13.12 -56.14 2.76
C LEU A 6 -13.75 -55.93 1.37
N VAL A 7 -14.65 -54.95 1.25
CA VAL A 7 -15.00 -54.39 -0.05
C VAL A 7 -13.70 -53.87 -0.65
N SER A 8 -13.18 -54.60 -1.64
CA SER A 8 -11.99 -54.22 -2.41
C SER A 8 -12.19 -52.78 -2.90
N GLN A 9 -11.35 -51.85 -2.42
CA GLN A 9 -11.42 -50.41 -2.77
C GLN A 9 -11.24 -50.15 -4.29
N GLU A 10 -10.91 -51.18 -5.06
CA GLU A 10 -10.72 -51.18 -6.52
C GLU A 10 -12.01 -51.01 -7.34
N SER A 11 -13.18 -50.80 -6.70
CA SER A 11 -14.49 -50.81 -7.38
C SER A 11 -15.26 -49.48 -7.36
N SER A 12 -14.66 -48.37 -6.93
CA SER A 12 -15.35 -47.07 -6.93
C SER A 12 -15.36 -46.44 -8.33
N GLU A 13 -16.44 -45.73 -8.70
CA GLU A 13 -16.52 -44.96 -9.97
C GLU A 13 -15.42 -43.89 -10.10
N THR A 14 -14.75 -43.55 -9.00
CA THR A 14 -13.65 -42.60 -8.95
C THR A 14 -12.27 -43.25 -9.00
N TRP A 15 -12.19 -44.59 -8.95
CA TRP A 15 -10.93 -45.33 -8.97
C TRP A 15 -10.26 -45.22 -10.34
N LEU A 16 -8.95 -45.03 -10.32
CA LEU A 16 -8.08 -45.06 -11.48
C LEU A 16 -6.92 -46.01 -11.22
N ASP A 17 -6.70 -46.88 -12.20
CA ASP A 17 -5.46 -47.64 -12.30
C ASP A 17 -4.37 -46.72 -12.85
N ILE A 18 -3.42 -46.35 -11.98
CA ILE A 18 -2.34 -45.44 -12.31
C ILE A 18 -1.13 -46.27 -12.74
N PRO A 19 -0.64 -46.14 -13.99
CA PRO A 19 0.47 -46.93 -14.48
C PRO A 19 1.72 -46.82 -13.59
N ASP A 20 2.45 -47.93 -13.44
CA ASP A 20 3.67 -48.02 -12.61
C ASP A 20 4.67 -46.89 -12.89
N ALA A 21 4.85 -46.50 -14.15
CA ALA A 21 5.76 -45.41 -14.54
C ALA A 21 5.41 -44.04 -13.93
N VAL A 22 4.17 -43.80 -13.53
CA VAL A 22 3.76 -42.54 -12.87
C VAL A 22 4.20 -42.52 -11.40
N TRP A 23 4.33 -43.71 -10.79
CA TRP A 23 4.78 -43.89 -9.41
C TRP A 23 6.29 -43.79 -9.24
N GLU A 24 7.06 -43.85 -10.32
CA GLU A 24 8.48 -43.58 -10.27
C GLU A 24 8.73 -42.07 -10.03
N PRO A 25 9.52 -41.70 -9.00
CA PRO A 25 9.95 -40.32 -8.80
C PRO A 25 10.74 -39.81 -10.00
N LYS A 26 10.48 -38.55 -10.40
CA LYS A 26 11.10 -37.90 -11.57
C LYS A 26 11.94 -36.69 -11.14
N PRO A 27 13.16 -36.90 -10.60
CA PRO A 27 13.97 -35.87 -9.94
C PRO A 27 14.69 -34.94 -10.94
N ASP A 28 13.99 -34.48 -11.98
CA ASP A 28 14.56 -33.73 -13.11
C ASP A 28 14.53 -32.20 -12.89
N PHE A 29 13.95 -31.72 -11.80
CA PHE A 29 13.68 -30.30 -11.55
C PHE A 29 14.60 -29.76 -10.46
N MET A 30 15.86 -29.51 -10.85
CA MET A 30 16.94 -29.00 -9.97
C MET A 30 16.69 -27.59 -9.43
N GLU A 31 15.92 -26.80 -10.19
CA GLU A 31 15.61 -25.41 -9.88
C GLU A 31 14.10 -25.21 -9.83
N THR A 32 13.69 -24.07 -9.27
CA THR A 32 12.30 -23.65 -9.24
C THR A 32 11.70 -23.68 -10.66
N PRO A 33 10.48 -24.23 -10.86
CA PRO A 33 9.86 -24.31 -12.17
C PRO A 33 9.79 -22.95 -12.87
N SER A 34 10.28 -22.89 -14.11
CA SER A 34 10.21 -21.67 -14.93
C SER A 34 8.78 -21.37 -15.39
N VAL A 35 8.56 -20.15 -15.88
CA VAL A 35 7.26 -19.73 -16.43
C VAL A 35 6.88 -20.58 -17.64
N GLU A 36 7.85 -20.96 -18.46
CA GLU A 36 7.69 -21.81 -19.64
C GLU A 36 7.25 -23.22 -19.23
N LEU A 37 7.87 -23.79 -18.19
CA LEU A 37 7.50 -25.10 -17.67
C LEU A 37 6.09 -25.08 -17.04
N ILE A 38 5.75 -24.03 -16.30
CA ILE A 38 4.39 -23.83 -15.78
C ILE A 38 3.38 -23.74 -16.93
N ARG A 39 3.72 -23.05 -18.03
CA ARG A 39 2.88 -22.93 -19.23
C ARG A 39 2.71 -24.28 -19.92
N GLU A 40 3.77 -25.07 -20.03
CA GLU A 40 3.73 -26.44 -20.56
C GLU A 40 2.77 -27.33 -19.76
N ILE A 41 2.90 -27.34 -18.43
CA ILE A 41 2.01 -28.11 -17.53
C ILE A 41 0.55 -27.69 -17.75
N LYS A 42 0.29 -26.38 -17.80
CA LYS A 42 -1.07 -25.86 -18.04
C LYS A 42 -1.62 -26.21 -19.41
N ALA A 43 -0.78 -26.24 -20.44
CA ALA A 43 -1.19 -26.67 -21.79
C ALA A 43 -1.59 -28.14 -21.78
N HIS A 44 -0.74 -29.02 -21.21
CA HIS A 44 -1.05 -30.44 -21.05
C HIS A 44 -2.40 -30.69 -20.34
N ILE A 45 -2.63 -30.01 -19.22
CA ILE A 45 -3.89 -30.16 -18.44
C ILE A 45 -5.10 -29.68 -19.24
N ARG A 46 -4.95 -28.59 -20.01
CA ARG A 46 -6.02 -28.07 -20.88
C ARG A 46 -6.40 -29.06 -21.98
N ASP A 47 -5.42 -29.73 -22.54
CA ASP A 47 -5.58 -30.60 -23.70
C ASP A 47 -6.06 -32.01 -23.31
N THR A 48 -5.64 -32.51 -22.15
CA THR A 48 -5.92 -33.90 -21.71
C THR A 48 -6.99 -33.99 -20.63
N GLY A 49 -7.13 -32.97 -19.78
CA GLY A 49 -7.92 -33.03 -18.56
C GLY A 49 -7.30 -33.91 -17.47
N GLU A 50 -6.08 -34.41 -17.65
CA GLU A 50 -5.46 -35.42 -16.78
C GLU A 50 -4.09 -34.94 -16.30
N PRO A 51 -4.04 -34.14 -15.23
CA PRO A 51 -2.78 -33.63 -14.68
C PRO A 51 -1.74 -34.73 -14.42
N TRP A 52 -2.19 -35.87 -13.88
CA TRP A 52 -1.32 -36.97 -13.48
C TRP A 52 -0.58 -37.66 -14.64
N THR A 53 -0.99 -37.44 -15.90
CA THR A 53 -0.30 -37.99 -17.08
C THR A 53 0.80 -37.06 -17.62
N TRP A 54 0.97 -35.86 -17.04
CA TRP A 54 2.03 -34.96 -17.47
C TRP A 54 3.41 -35.56 -17.19
N ARG A 55 4.32 -35.49 -18.18
CA ARG A 55 5.61 -36.20 -18.21
C ARG A 55 6.46 -36.06 -16.95
N GLY A 56 6.41 -34.92 -16.26
CA GLY A 56 7.23 -34.64 -15.08
C GLY A 56 6.52 -34.84 -13.74
N HIS A 57 5.27 -35.32 -13.74
CA HIS A 57 4.51 -35.54 -12.52
C HIS A 57 5.00 -36.78 -11.79
N THR A 58 5.25 -36.62 -10.49
CA THR A 58 5.56 -37.73 -9.57
C THR A 58 4.31 -38.07 -8.75
N HIS A 59 3.83 -39.32 -8.85
CA HIS A 59 2.61 -39.75 -8.16
C HIS A 59 2.82 -40.32 -6.75
N THR A 60 4.05 -40.28 -6.23
CA THR A 60 4.33 -40.71 -4.86
C THR A 60 3.94 -39.67 -3.84
N LYS A 61 3.55 -40.13 -2.65
CA LYS A 61 3.35 -39.26 -1.49
C LYS A 61 4.68 -38.63 -1.07
N PRO A 62 4.75 -37.31 -0.84
CA PRO A 62 5.99 -36.68 -0.38
C PRO A 62 6.38 -37.18 1.02
N PRO A 63 7.69 -37.31 1.33
CA PRO A 63 8.17 -37.60 2.67
C PRO A 63 7.63 -36.64 3.73
N LYS A 64 7.60 -37.10 4.98
CA LYS A 64 7.19 -36.25 6.11
C LYS A 64 8.24 -35.16 6.33
N GLY A 65 7.79 -33.91 6.45
CA GLY A 65 8.66 -32.75 6.63
C GLY A 65 9.29 -32.23 5.33
N SER A 66 8.86 -32.73 4.15
CA SER A 66 9.32 -32.18 2.87
C SER A 66 9.00 -30.69 2.75
N ARG A 67 9.98 -29.94 2.24
CA ARG A 67 9.74 -28.55 1.83
C ARG A 67 8.88 -28.53 0.57
N ILE A 68 8.02 -27.52 0.46
CA ILE A 68 7.10 -27.34 -0.66
C ILE A 68 7.16 -25.90 -1.16
N TYR A 69 7.11 -25.74 -2.48
CA TYR A 69 7.00 -24.45 -3.15
C TYR A 69 5.88 -24.51 -4.19
N TYR A 70 4.87 -23.64 -4.07
CA TYR A 70 3.84 -23.53 -5.11
C TYR A 70 4.33 -22.64 -6.24
N ALA A 71 4.60 -23.25 -7.38
CA ALA A 71 5.03 -22.55 -8.59
C ALA A 71 3.85 -21.92 -9.34
N GLY A 72 2.65 -22.50 -9.23
CA GLY A 72 1.46 -22.01 -9.90
C GLY A 72 0.18 -22.73 -9.48
N GLU A 73 -0.94 -22.27 -10.04
CA GLU A 73 -2.25 -22.92 -9.97
C GLU A 73 -2.66 -23.44 -11.34
N PHE A 74 -3.52 -24.44 -11.38
CA PHE A 74 -4.17 -24.91 -12.59
C PHE A 74 -5.62 -25.29 -12.30
N ASP A 75 -6.43 -25.25 -13.36
CA ASP A 75 -7.81 -25.73 -13.38
C ASP A 75 -7.93 -26.77 -14.49
N ILE A 76 -8.65 -27.85 -14.20
CA ILE A 76 -9.08 -28.83 -15.20
C ILE A 76 -10.26 -28.20 -15.93
N PRO A 77 -10.26 -28.12 -17.28
CA PRO A 77 -11.35 -27.49 -18.02
C PRO A 77 -12.71 -28.11 -17.71
N ASP A 78 -13.76 -27.27 -17.71
CA ASP A 78 -15.13 -27.64 -17.33
C ASP A 78 -15.65 -28.85 -18.11
N LYS A 79 -15.34 -28.93 -19.41
CA LYS A 79 -15.71 -30.09 -20.26
C LYS A 79 -15.28 -31.46 -19.71
N TYR A 80 -14.23 -31.51 -18.88
CA TYR A 80 -13.79 -32.74 -18.21
C TYR A 80 -14.42 -32.89 -16.82
N THR A 81 -14.48 -31.83 -16.03
CA THR A 81 -15.02 -31.88 -14.66
C THR A 81 -16.54 -32.11 -14.65
N GLU A 82 -17.28 -31.54 -15.60
CA GLU A 82 -18.71 -31.80 -15.82
C GLU A 82 -18.97 -33.26 -16.23
N ALA A 83 -18.00 -33.90 -16.88
CA ALA A 83 -18.02 -35.33 -17.20
C ALA A 83 -17.51 -36.22 -16.05
N GLY A 84 -17.33 -35.66 -14.84
CA GLY A 84 -16.83 -36.38 -13.66
C GLY A 84 -15.34 -36.73 -13.70
N ARG A 85 -14.58 -36.25 -14.69
CA ARG A 85 -13.15 -36.55 -14.86
C ARG A 85 -12.27 -35.64 -14.00
N PHE A 86 -12.38 -35.79 -12.69
CA PHE A 86 -11.46 -35.16 -11.73
C PHE A 86 -10.09 -35.83 -11.72
N SER A 87 -9.08 -35.19 -11.14
CA SER A 87 -7.73 -35.78 -11.02
C SER A 87 -7.56 -36.46 -9.65
N PRO A 88 -6.84 -37.60 -9.58
CA PRO A 88 -6.38 -38.17 -8.32
C PRO A 88 -5.24 -37.35 -7.72
N CYS A 89 -5.05 -37.48 -6.40
CA CYS A 89 -4.03 -36.74 -5.67
C CYS A 89 -2.99 -37.66 -5.03
N PRO A 90 -1.68 -37.48 -5.33
CA PRO A 90 -0.63 -38.33 -4.77
C PRO A 90 -0.48 -38.20 -3.25
N CYS A 91 -1.01 -37.14 -2.63
CA CYS A 91 -0.88 -36.90 -1.19
C CYS A 91 -1.94 -37.61 -0.36
N CYS A 92 -3.21 -37.61 -0.80
CA CYS A 92 -4.35 -38.01 0.04
C CYS A 92 -5.25 -39.09 -0.57
N SER A 93 -5.24 -39.25 -1.90
CA SER A 93 -6.03 -40.28 -2.58
C SER A 93 -5.40 -40.59 -3.94
N PRO A 94 -4.32 -41.37 -3.96
CA PRO A 94 -3.53 -41.60 -5.17
C PRO A 94 -4.32 -42.28 -6.30
N ASN A 95 -5.27 -43.14 -5.95
CA ASN A 95 -6.06 -43.85 -6.96
C ASN A 95 -7.47 -43.30 -7.12
N ASN A 96 -7.93 -42.32 -6.33
CA ASN A 96 -9.30 -41.80 -6.47
C ASN A 96 -9.32 -40.35 -6.94
N ARG A 97 -10.06 -40.12 -8.02
CA ARG A 97 -10.33 -38.79 -8.58
C ARG A 97 -10.99 -37.88 -7.53
N LYS A 98 -10.36 -36.74 -7.20
CA LYS A 98 -10.80 -35.89 -6.08
C LYS A 98 -10.86 -34.38 -6.35
N PHE A 99 -10.10 -33.85 -7.28
CA PHE A 99 -10.02 -32.40 -7.47
C PHE A 99 -10.16 -31.97 -8.93
N GLY A 100 -10.83 -30.84 -9.13
CA GLY A 100 -10.98 -30.16 -10.43
C GLY A 100 -9.98 -29.01 -10.63
N ASN A 101 -9.34 -28.55 -9.56
CA ASN A 101 -8.33 -27.51 -9.57
C ASN A 101 -7.19 -27.87 -8.62
N GLY A 102 -6.02 -27.24 -8.78
CA GLY A 102 -4.85 -27.62 -8.01
C GLY A 102 -3.69 -26.64 -8.07
N LYS A 103 -2.61 -27.05 -7.40
CA LYS A 103 -1.33 -26.36 -7.33
C LYS A 103 -0.26 -27.17 -8.05
N ILE A 104 0.60 -26.47 -8.76
CA ILE A 104 1.87 -26.99 -9.27
C ILE A 104 2.87 -26.88 -8.12
N ALA A 105 3.07 -27.99 -7.38
CA ALA A 105 3.94 -28.04 -6.22
C ALA A 105 5.31 -28.59 -6.60
N TRP A 106 6.36 -27.82 -6.37
CA TRP A 106 7.75 -28.26 -6.50
C TRP A 106 8.30 -28.62 -5.12
N PHE A 107 8.96 -29.77 -5.05
CA PHE A 107 9.58 -30.30 -3.85
C PHE A 107 11.10 -30.22 -4.01
N PRO A 108 11.77 -29.16 -3.50
CA PRO A 108 13.17 -28.89 -3.80
C PRO A 108 14.12 -30.00 -3.34
N ASP A 109 13.83 -30.65 -2.21
CA ASP A 109 14.67 -31.71 -1.64
C ASP A 109 14.67 -32.97 -2.52
N GLU A 110 13.52 -33.26 -3.15
CA GLU A 110 13.33 -34.41 -4.05
C GLU A 110 13.56 -34.06 -5.52
N LYS A 111 13.59 -32.77 -5.87
CA LYS A 111 13.69 -32.25 -7.25
C LYS A 111 12.55 -32.71 -8.17
N VAL A 112 11.38 -32.94 -7.59
CA VAL A 112 10.19 -33.42 -8.31
C VAL A 112 9.08 -32.37 -8.33
N ILE A 113 8.19 -32.48 -9.30
CA ILE A 113 6.93 -31.74 -9.35
C ILE A 113 5.78 -32.69 -9.07
N ARG A 114 4.85 -32.25 -8.23
CA ARG A 114 3.58 -32.94 -7.99
C ARG A 114 2.43 -31.97 -8.25
N LEU A 115 1.47 -32.43 -9.03
CA LEU A 115 0.21 -31.74 -9.27
C LEU A 115 -0.79 -32.21 -8.20
N ILE A 116 -1.12 -31.31 -7.28
CA ILE A 116 -1.89 -31.66 -6.07
C ILE A 116 -3.10 -30.75 -5.92
N GLY A 117 -4.17 -31.24 -5.28
CA GLY A 117 -5.32 -30.40 -4.96
C GLY A 117 -4.97 -29.28 -3.97
N PRO A 118 -5.79 -28.22 -3.90
CA PRO A 118 -5.48 -26.97 -3.22
C PRO A 118 -5.20 -27.11 -1.72
N THR A 119 -5.74 -28.14 -1.07
CA THR A 119 -5.59 -28.39 0.38
C THR A 119 -4.87 -29.70 0.69
N CYS A 120 -4.42 -30.44 -0.34
CA CYS A 120 -3.99 -31.83 -0.16
C CYS A 120 -2.66 -31.98 0.60
N PHE A 121 -1.79 -30.96 0.59
CA PHE A 121 -0.57 -30.97 1.40
C PHE A 121 -0.84 -30.65 2.88
N LYS A 122 -1.95 -29.95 3.19
CA LYS A 122 -2.32 -29.54 4.56
C LYS A 122 -2.49 -30.73 5.50
N SER A 123 -2.96 -31.88 5.00
CA SER A 123 -3.11 -33.10 5.82
C SER A 123 -1.77 -33.75 6.17
N LEU A 124 -0.69 -33.42 5.46
CA LEU A 124 0.66 -33.91 5.74
C LEU A 124 1.40 -32.95 6.67
N ASP A 125 1.35 -31.67 6.34
CA ASP A 125 1.95 -30.61 7.12
C ASP A 125 1.15 -29.31 6.96
N ALA A 126 0.31 -29.00 7.94
CA ALA A 126 -0.55 -27.83 7.90
C ALA A 126 0.24 -26.51 8.00
N HIS A 127 1.37 -26.53 8.70
CA HIS A 127 2.21 -25.34 8.90
C HIS A 127 2.94 -24.99 7.62
N MET A 128 3.69 -25.93 7.06
CA MET A 128 4.41 -25.75 5.79
C MET A 128 3.45 -25.45 4.63
N HIS A 129 2.26 -26.05 4.63
CA HIS A 129 1.21 -25.70 3.68
C HIS A 129 0.82 -24.22 3.76
N ALA A 130 0.55 -23.71 4.97
CA ALA A 130 0.14 -22.33 5.18
C ALA A 130 1.23 -21.33 4.76
N GLU A 131 2.49 -21.61 5.10
CA GLU A 131 3.63 -20.79 4.69
C GLU A 131 3.77 -20.73 3.16
N ALA A 132 3.69 -21.87 2.48
CA ALA A 132 3.80 -21.93 1.02
C ALA A 132 2.62 -21.24 0.31
N VAL A 133 1.40 -21.33 0.87
CA VAL A 133 0.25 -20.57 0.36
C VAL A 133 0.48 -19.07 0.52
N ALA A 134 0.92 -18.62 1.70
CA ALA A 134 1.17 -17.20 1.96
C ALA A 134 2.25 -16.65 1.02
N ASP A 135 3.36 -17.36 0.86
CA ASP A 135 4.43 -17.00 -0.09
C ASP A 135 3.91 -16.91 -1.53
N TYR A 136 3.13 -17.90 -1.98
CA TYR A 136 2.54 -17.89 -3.31
C TYR A 136 1.61 -16.70 -3.53
N GLU A 137 0.72 -16.39 -2.59
CA GLU A 137 -0.20 -15.25 -2.71
C GLU A 137 0.56 -13.92 -2.73
N ILE A 138 1.65 -13.78 -1.95
CA ILE A 138 2.52 -12.59 -2.01
C ILE A 138 3.13 -12.45 -3.40
N ARG A 139 3.74 -13.52 -3.95
CA ARG A 139 4.34 -13.50 -5.30
C ARG A 139 3.31 -13.22 -6.39
N LYS A 140 2.13 -13.83 -6.29
CA LYS A 140 1.01 -13.62 -7.20
C LYS A 140 0.49 -12.19 -7.14
N GLN A 141 0.41 -11.59 -5.95
CA GLN A 141 0.04 -10.19 -5.79
C GLN A 141 1.10 -9.25 -6.38
N GLN A 142 2.38 -9.48 -6.08
CA GLN A 142 3.49 -8.69 -6.65
C GLN A 142 3.51 -8.73 -8.18
N THR A 143 3.24 -9.89 -8.77
CA THR A 143 3.12 -10.07 -10.23
C THR A 143 1.96 -9.23 -10.78
N ARG A 144 0.78 -9.32 -10.14
CA ARG A 144 -0.41 -8.54 -10.51
C ARG A 144 -0.19 -7.03 -10.39
N ASP A 145 0.39 -6.59 -9.28
CA ASP A 145 0.68 -5.16 -9.04
C ASP A 145 1.67 -4.62 -10.07
N ARG A 146 2.72 -5.39 -10.37
CA ARG A 146 3.68 -5.05 -11.42
C ARG A 146 2.99 -4.91 -12.77
N ASP A 147 2.24 -5.93 -13.19
CA ASP A 147 1.59 -5.93 -14.50
C ASP A 147 0.57 -4.79 -14.59
N TYR A 148 -0.19 -4.54 -13.52
CA TYR A 148 -1.09 -3.39 -13.39
C TYR A 148 -0.39 -2.04 -13.61
N ILE A 149 0.82 -1.86 -13.04
CA ILE A 149 1.61 -0.63 -13.21
C ILE A 149 2.17 -0.52 -14.63
N LEU A 150 2.69 -1.61 -15.19
CA LEU A 150 3.26 -1.63 -16.54
C LEU A 150 2.20 -1.44 -17.63
N ASP A 151 0.96 -1.84 -17.39
CA ASP A 151 -0.16 -1.60 -18.29
C ASP A 151 -0.61 -0.12 -18.34
N ARG A 152 -0.01 0.75 -17.52
CA ARG A 152 -0.39 2.18 -17.35
C ARG A 152 0.71 3.16 -17.71
N LEU A 153 1.72 2.72 -18.46
CA LEU A 153 2.83 3.57 -18.87
C LEU A 153 2.38 4.74 -19.75
N ASP A 154 1.28 4.56 -20.48
CA ASP A 154 0.60 5.59 -21.27
C ASP A 154 0.08 6.75 -20.43
N LEU A 155 -0.11 6.57 -19.11
CA LEU A 155 -0.52 7.63 -18.19
C LEU A 155 0.63 8.53 -17.72
N ILE A 156 1.89 8.12 -17.91
CA ILE A 156 3.06 8.88 -17.46
C ILE A 156 3.07 10.32 -18.00
N PRO A 157 2.81 10.60 -19.29
CA PRO A 157 2.74 11.97 -19.79
C PRO A 157 1.70 12.83 -19.05
N GLY A 158 0.54 12.26 -18.72
CA GLY A 158 -0.49 12.94 -17.93
C GLY A 158 0.00 13.27 -16.51
N TRP A 159 0.61 12.29 -15.82
CA TRP A 159 1.19 12.53 -14.49
C TRP A 159 2.31 13.57 -14.52
N LEU A 160 3.12 13.64 -15.58
CA LEU A 160 4.16 14.65 -15.72
C LEU A 160 3.57 16.06 -15.83
N ALA A 161 2.48 16.24 -16.58
CA ALA A 161 1.76 17.52 -16.66
C ALA A 161 1.13 17.91 -15.31
N ASP A 162 0.58 16.94 -14.57
CA ASP A 162 0.09 17.15 -13.21
C ASP A 162 1.22 17.53 -12.24
N CYS A 163 2.42 16.95 -12.42
CA CYS A 163 3.60 17.32 -11.64
C CYS A 163 4.01 18.78 -11.88
N ASP A 164 3.96 19.25 -13.13
CA ASP A 164 4.26 20.66 -13.46
C ASP A 164 3.32 21.61 -12.74
N SER A 165 2.01 21.33 -12.82
CA SER A 165 0.98 22.10 -12.12
C SER A 165 1.18 22.07 -10.60
N LEU A 166 1.44 20.88 -10.04
CA LEU A 166 1.67 20.73 -8.60
C LEU A 166 2.95 21.43 -8.13
N ALA A 167 4.02 21.40 -8.93
CA ALA A 167 5.29 22.04 -8.62
C ALA A 167 5.15 23.57 -8.56
N GLU A 168 4.32 24.16 -9.42
CA GLU A 168 4.02 25.60 -9.36
C GLU A 168 3.33 25.99 -8.04
N ILE A 169 2.31 25.23 -7.64
CA ILE A 169 1.59 25.43 -6.36
C ILE A 169 2.57 25.25 -5.19
N ALA A 170 3.37 24.18 -5.21
CA ALA A 170 4.35 23.87 -4.17
C ALA A 170 5.43 24.95 -4.05
N ARG A 171 5.84 25.58 -5.17
CA ARG A 171 6.75 26.72 -5.15
C ARG A 171 6.13 27.91 -4.43
N GLY A 172 4.85 28.17 -4.68
CA GLY A 172 4.10 29.19 -3.96
C GLY A 172 4.00 28.90 -2.46
N THR A 173 3.75 27.65 -2.06
CA THR A 173 3.72 27.30 -0.63
C THR A 173 5.11 27.39 0.01
N ASP A 174 6.15 26.92 -0.68
CA ASP A 174 7.56 26.99 -0.27
C ASP A 174 8.06 28.44 -0.12
N GLU A 175 7.55 29.38 -0.91
CA GLU A 175 7.89 30.80 -0.78
C GLU A 175 7.11 31.49 0.35
N PHE A 176 5.81 31.21 0.45
CA PHE A 176 4.89 31.92 1.34
C PHE A 176 5.04 31.53 2.80
N PHE A 177 4.97 30.23 3.09
CA PHE A 177 4.84 29.75 4.47
C PHE A 177 6.05 30.03 5.36
N PRO A 178 7.31 29.96 4.88
CA PRO A 178 8.45 30.38 5.68
C PRO A 178 8.35 31.86 6.13
N LYS A 179 7.89 32.76 5.25
CA LYS A 179 7.72 34.18 5.59
C LYS A 179 6.65 34.37 6.67
N LEU A 180 5.53 33.64 6.55
CA LEU A 180 4.46 33.65 7.55
C LEU A 180 4.90 33.05 8.89
N SER A 181 5.54 31.88 8.86
CA SER A 181 6.07 31.21 10.04
C SER A 181 7.05 32.13 10.78
N ASN A 182 8.02 32.73 10.08
CA ASN A 182 8.98 33.67 10.68
C ASN A 182 8.30 34.88 11.33
N SER A 183 7.27 35.44 10.69
CA SER A 183 6.52 36.58 11.24
C SER A 183 5.76 36.21 12.50
N LEU A 184 5.11 35.04 12.51
CA LEU A 184 4.39 34.52 13.68
C LEU A 184 5.35 34.10 14.79
N GLU A 185 6.51 33.54 14.46
CA GLU A 185 7.55 33.19 15.43
C GLU A 185 8.21 34.42 16.05
N ALA A 186 8.37 35.51 15.32
CA ALA A 186 8.80 36.79 15.89
C ALA A 186 7.81 37.30 16.96
N ILE A 187 6.51 37.14 16.71
CA ILE A 187 5.44 37.45 17.68
C ILE A 187 5.49 36.49 18.87
N GLY A 188 5.66 35.20 18.61
CA GLY A 188 5.72 34.13 19.62
C GLY A 188 7.04 34.02 20.37
N ARG A 189 8.04 34.83 20.01
CA ARG A 189 9.43 34.72 20.50
C ARG A 189 9.99 33.30 20.35
N GLY A 190 9.77 32.69 19.19
CA GLY A 190 10.24 31.35 18.85
C GLY A 190 9.39 30.20 19.42
N ARG A 191 8.22 30.48 20.01
CA ARG A 191 7.32 29.48 20.60
C ARG A 191 5.94 29.46 19.96
N PHE A 192 5.77 30.07 18.78
CA PHE A 192 4.45 30.15 18.16
C PHE A 192 3.97 28.75 17.75
N PHE A 193 4.77 28.03 16.96
CA PHE A 193 4.42 26.72 16.45
C PHE A 193 4.27 25.67 17.56
N GLU A 194 5.00 25.78 18.67
CA GLU A 194 4.83 24.89 19.83
C GLU A 194 3.39 24.92 20.38
N ASN A 195 2.73 26.09 20.33
CA ASN A 195 1.35 26.26 20.76
C ASN A 195 0.31 25.84 19.71
N LEU A 196 0.77 25.41 18.52
CA LEU A 196 -0.07 25.00 17.39
C LEU A 196 0.31 23.63 16.82
N ARG A 197 1.29 22.94 17.43
CA ARG A 197 1.93 21.75 16.84
C ARG A 197 0.98 20.59 16.61
N SER A 198 -0.06 20.44 17.44
CA SER A 198 -1.09 19.41 17.28
C SER A 198 -2.25 19.87 16.38
N GLY A 199 -2.18 21.08 15.84
CA GLY A 199 -3.30 21.75 15.20
C GLY A 199 -4.36 22.25 16.17
N GLU A 200 -4.22 22.01 17.47
CA GLU A 200 -5.12 22.53 18.49
C GLU A 200 -4.68 23.92 18.93
N MET A 201 -5.62 24.86 18.91
CA MET A 201 -5.48 26.17 19.51
C MET A 201 -6.06 26.14 20.92
N LYS A 202 -5.32 26.69 21.88
CA LYS A 202 -5.72 26.78 23.29
C LYS A 202 -5.70 28.21 23.77
N VAL A 203 -6.56 28.52 24.74
CA VAL A 203 -6.62 29.83 25.40
C VAL A 203 -6.60 29.64 26.91
N TRP A 204 -6.02 30.60 27.63
CA TRP A 204 -6.04 30.66 29.08
C TRP A 204 -7.34 31.28 29.58
N GLU A 205 -8.07 30.53 30.41
CA GLU A 205 -9.27 31.01 31.07
C GLU A 205 -9.11 30.95 32.59
N LYS A 206 -9.71 31.93 33.27
CA LYS A 206 -9.76 31.96 34.73
C LYS A 206 -10.98 31.16 35.20
N VAL A 207 -10.74 29.93 35.65
CA VAL A 207 -11.78 29.08 36.24
C VAL A 207 -11.75 29.25 37.76
N ARG A 208 -12.93 29.32 38.38
CA ARG A 208 -13.06 29.27 39.85
C ARG A 208 -13.18 27.81 40.26
N GLU A 209 -12.14 27.28 40.91
CA GLU A 209 -12.18 25.94 41.49
C GLU A 209 -12.52 26.06 42.98
N PRO A 210 -13.49 25.29 43.49
CA PRO A 210 -13.71 25.18 44.92
C PRO A 210 -12.52 24.46 45.57
N TYR A 211 -12.12 24.90 46.75
CA TYR A 211 -11.14 24.23 47.59
C TYR A 211 -11.60 24.27 49.05
N VAL A 212 -11.21 23.26 49.82
CA VAL A 212 -11.49 23.20 51.26
C VAL A 212 -10.27 23.77 51.99
N ASP A 213 -10.48 24.80 52.80
CA ASP A 213 -9.43 25.41 53.60
C ASP A 213 -9.15 24.58 54.87
N LYS A 214 -8.09 24.89 55.61
CA LYS A 214 -7.68 24.12 56.81
C LYS A 214 -8.75 24.06 57.91
N ASP A 215 -9.69 25.01 57.90
CA ASP A 215 -10.82 25.11 58.83
C ASP A 215 -12.06 24.31 58.36
N GLY A 216 -11.97 23.60 57.23
CA GLY A 216 -13.09 22.84 56.65
C GLY A 216 -14.08 23.68 55.83
N SER A 217 -13.86 25.00 55.70
CA SER A 217 -14.74 25.87 54.90
C SER A 217 -14.49 25.71 53.40
N LEU A 218 -15.58 25.72 52.62
CA LEU A 218 -15.53 25.70 51.15
C LEU A 218 -15.24 27.12 50.64
N LYS A 219 -14.05 27.34 50.09
CA LYS A 219 -13.64 28.60 49.45
C LYS A 219 -13.48 28.40 47.95
N SER A 220 -13.41 29.48 47.19
CA SER A 220 -13.09 29.43 45.76
C SER A 220 -11.75 30.12 45.52
N ARG A 221 -10.90 29.48 44.70
CA ARG A 221 -9.68 30.11 44.18
C ARG A 221 -9.77 30.22 42.67
N SER A 222 -9.30 31.33 42.13
CA SER A 222 -9.18 31.48 40.69
C SER A 222 -7.90 30.79 40.22
N LYS A 223 -8.03 29.86 39.28
CA LYS A 223 -6.91 29.16 38.64
C LYS A 223 -6.97 29.42 37.14
N SER A 224 -5.82 29.70 36.55
CA SER A 224 -5.69 29.80 35.10
C SER A 224 -5.53 28.40 34.52
N VAL A 225 -6.41 28.00 33.62
CA VAL A 225 -6.34 26.70 32.92
C VAL A 225 -6.37 26.94 31.42
N GLN A 226 -5.71 26.05 30.67
CA GLN A 226 -5.80 26.05 29.21
C GLN A 226 -7.06 25.31 28.77
N VAL A 227 -7.89 25.97 27.98
CA VAL A 227 -9.12 25.42 27.40
C VAL A 227 -8.94 25.34 25.89
N HIS A 228 -9.51 24.29 25.28
CA HIS A 228 -9.54 24.13 23.84
C HIS A 228 -10.36 25.25 23.20
N TYR A 229 -9.76 25.98 22.26
CA TYR A 229 -10.40 27.05 21.50
C TYR A 229 -10.91 26.56 20.14
N GLY A 230 -10.14 25.71 19.48
CA GLY A 230 -10.49 25.15 18.18
C GLY A 230 -9.31 24.41 17.54
N THR A 231 -9.48 23.94 16.32
CA THR A 231 -8.42 23.30 15.52
C THR A 231 -8.04 24.14 14.31
N ILE A 232 -6.91 23.88 13.67
CA ILE A 232 -6.52 24.52 12.41
C ILE A 232 -5.93 23.49 11.45
N ASP A 233 -6.52 23.39 10.25
CA ASP A 233 -6.02 22.47 9.24
C ASP A 233 -4.76 23.03 8.59
N GLY A 234 -3.82 22.14 8.24
CA GLY A 234 -2.59 22.56 7.56
C GLY A 234 -1.61 23.32 8.46
N HIS A 235 -1.75 23.23 9.79
CA HIS A 235 -0.83 23.90 10.73
C HIS A 235 0.65 23.53 10.51
N GLU A 236 0.93 22.32 10.02
CA GLU A 236 2.29 21.87 9.67
C GLU A 236 2.97 22.76 8.63
N ALA A 237 2.19 23.54 7.86
CA ALA A 237 2.73 24.56 6.97
C ALA A 237 3.56 25.62 7.72
N LEU A 238 3.28 25.84 9.01
CA LEU A 238 3.99 26.80 9.86
C LEU A 238 5.20 26.19 10.60
N ALA A 239 5.48 24.89 10.42
CA ALA A 239 6.58 24.23 11.11
C ALA A 239 7.95 24.89 10.77
N PRO A 240 8.81 25.20 11.76
CA PRO A 240 10.11 25.84 11.51
C PRO A 240 11.04 25.03 10.59
N ASN A 241 10.98 23.70 10.67
CA ASN A 241 11.79 22.77 9.88
C ASN A 241 11.01 22.19 8.69
N ARG A 242 10.09 22.97 8.13
CA ARG A 242 9.29 22.56 6.98
C ARG A 242 10.21 22.25 5.78
N GLY A 243 10.24 20.98 5.36
CA GLY A 243 10.94 20.59 4.13
C GLY A 243 10.25 21.11 2.87
N SER A 244 11.05 21.44 1.85
CA SER A 244 10.58 21.91 0.54
C SER A 244 9.74 20.84 -0.18
N CYS A 245 8.52 21.21 -0.55
CA CYS A 245 7.65 20.35 -1.34
C CYS A 245 8.06 20.34 -2.81
N VAL A 246 8.49 21.48 -3.37
CA VAL A 246 8.83 21.58 -4.80
C VAL A 246 10.00 20.65 -5.15
N LYS A 247 11.02 20.56 -4.27
CA LYS A 247 12.15 19.66 -4.49
C LYS A 247 11.72 18.19 -4.59
N VAL A 248 10.86 17.74 -3.66
CA VAL A 248 10.36 16.36 -3.64
C VAL A 248 9.56 16.03 -4.91
N ILE A 249 8.78 16.99 -5.40
CA ILE A 249 7.99 16.84 -6.63
C ILE A 249 8.90 16.77 -7.85
N GLU A 250 9.87 17.69 -7.99
CA GLU A 250 10.80 17.71 -9.13
C GLU A 250 11.69 16.47 -9.17
N ASP A 251 12.17 15.98 -8.02
CA ASP A 251 12.95 14.74 -7.93
C ASP A 251 12.12 13.53 -8.40
N ALA A 252 10.86 13.42 -7.96
CA ALA A 252 9.97 12.35 -8.38
C ALA A 252 9.54 12.47 -9.84
N LYS A 253 9.34 13.69 -10.34
CA LYS A 253 9.05 13.98 -11.76
C LYS A 253 10.22 13.61 -12.66
N ALA A 254 11.46 13.94 -12.27
CA ALA A 254 12.66 13.54 -13.00
C ALA A 254 12.79 12.02 -13.10
N LYS A 255 12.49 11.31 -12.00
CA LYS A 255 12.42 9.84 -11.95
C LYS A 255 11.34 9.30 -12.89
N LEU A 256 10.12 9.84 -12.88
CA LEU A 256 9.06 9.42 -13.81
C LEU A 256 9.43 9.69 -15.26
N LYS A 257 10.06 10.83 -15.55
CA LYS A 257 10.49 11.18 -16.91
C LYS A 257 11.51 10.20 -17.46
N SER A 258 12.47 9.74 -16.64
CA SER A 258 13.42 8.72 -17.10
C SER A 258 12.77 7.35 -17.31
N LEU A 259 11.74 7.01 -16.53
CA LEU A 259 10.98 5.76 -16.66
C LEU A 259 10.02 5.79 -17.86
N GLY A 260 9.47 6.97 -18.21
CA GLY A 260 8.61 7.15 -19.39
C GLY A 260 9.36 7.08 -20.72
N ALA A 261 10.69 7.00 -20.71
CA ALA A 261 11.51 6.83 -21.91
C ALA A 261 11.55 5.37 -22.41
N PHE A 262 11.12 4.41 -21.59
CA PHE A 262 11.06 3.00 -22.00
C PHE A 262 9.85 2.76 -22.90
N SER A 263 10.08 2.14 -24.07
CA SER A 263 8.98 1.77 -24.96
C SER A 263 8.22 0.53 -24.45
N PRO A 264 6.92 0.40 -24.75
CA PRO A 264 6.16 -0.80 -24.41
C PRO A 264 6.81 -2.09 -24.95
N GLU A 265 7.43 -2.04 -26.13
CA GLU A 265 8.13 -3.17 -26.74
C GLU A 265 9.38 -3.57 -25.96
N TYR A 266 10.16 -2.59 -25.49
CA TYR A 266 11.32 -2.83 -24.64
C TYR A 266 10.90 -3.53 -23.34
N ILE A 267 9.82 -3.04 -22.72
CA ILE A 267 9.30 -3.63 -21.49
C ILE A 267 8.78 -5.03 -21.77
N ALA A 268 8.00 -5.25 -22.83
CA ALA A 268 7.47 -6.57 -23.18
C ALA A 268 8.58 -7.62 -23.38
N GLY A 269 9.66 -7.25 -24.07
CA GLY A 269 10.83 -8.11 -24.31
C GLY A 269 11.81 -8.23 -23.13
N GLY A 270 11.66 -7.41 -22.09
CA GLY A 270 12.56 -7.37 -20.94
C GLY A 270 12.45 -8.60 -20.02
N ALA A 271 13.57 -8.93 -19.37
CA ALA A 271 13.61 -9.94 -18.31
C ALA A 271 12.67 -9.57 -17.14
N HIS A 272 12.16 -10.58 -16.44
CA HIS A 272 11.23 -10.39 -15.32
C HIS A 272 11.79 -9.46 -14.22
N THR A 273 13.09 -9.54 -13.94
CA THR A 273 13.78 -8.68 -12.96
C THR A 273 13.77 -7.21 -13.38
N VAL A 274 14.00 -6.93 -14.66
CA VAL A 274 13.96 -5.56 -15.22
C VAL A 274 12.54 -5.00 -15.16
N LYS A 275 11.53 -5.79 -15.55
CA LYS A 275 10.11 -5.41 -15.44
C LYS A 275 9.72 -5.06 -14.00
N ALA A 276 10.15 -5.89 -13.04
CA ALA A 276 9.87 -5.69 -11.63
C ALA A 276 10.53 -4.41 -11.09
N ASP A 277 11.78 -4.16 -11.45
CA ASP A 277 12.50 -2.94 -11.05
C ASP A 277 11.84 -1.67 -11.61
N ILE A 278 11.48 -1.66 -12.90
CA ILE A 278 10.78 -0.52 -13.51
C ILE A 278 9.45 -0.24 -12.80
N ALA A 279 8.62 -1.27 -12.59
CA ALA A 279 7.33 -1.10 -11.93
C ALA A 279 7.48 -0.60 -10.48
N ASP A 280 8.42 -1.14 -9.71
CA ASP A 280 8.70 -0.68 -8.34
C ASP A 280 9.16 0.79 -8.32
N GLN A 281 10.01 1.20 -9.26
CA GLN A 281 10.44 2.58 -9.38
C GLN A 281 9.29 3.54 -9.72
N ILE A 282 8.39 3.14 -10.64
CA ILE A 282 7.17 3.92 -10.95
C ILE A 282 6.27 4.02 -9.72
N ALA A 283 5.99 2.90 -9.06
CA ALA A 283 5.15 2.87 -7.85
C ALA A 283 5.70 3.78 -6.74
N LYS A 284 7.02 3.74 -6.51
CA LYS A 284 7.70 4.60 -5.53
C LYS A 284 7.61 6.07 -5.90
N ALA A 285 7.80 6.42 -7.17
CA ALA A 285 7.70 7.80 -7.63
C ALA A 285 6.27 8.34 -7.46
N VAL A 286 5.26 7.58 -7.91
CA VAL A 286 3.84 7.96 -7.80
C VAL A 286 3.39 8.05 -6.35
N LYS A 287 3.83 7.11 -5.48
CA LYS A 287 3.57 7.17 -4.04
C LYS A 287 4.18 8.42 -3.40
N THR A 288 5.38 8.80 -3.83
CA THR A 288 6.05 10.04 -3.38
C THR A 288 5.26 11.26 -3.81
N LEU A 289 4.80 11.31 -5.06
CA LEU A 289 3.99 12.39 -5.60
C LEU A 289 2.63 12.52 -4.89
N LYS A 290 1.94 11.41 -4.62
CA LYS A 290 0.69 11.41 -3.85
C LYS A 290 0.89 11.99 -2.45
N ARG A 291 1.96 11.59 -1.76
CA ARG A 291 2.31 12.16 -0.43
C ARG A 291 2.63 13.65 -0.51
N ALA A 292 3.41 14.08 -1.50
CA ALA A 292 3.75 15.48 -1.71
C ALA A 292 2.50 16.31 -2.02
N ARG A 293 1.62 15.80 -2.88
CA ARG A 293 0.31 16.38 -3.19
C ARG A 293 -0.57 16.54 -1.96
N ASP A 294 -0.70 15.49 -1.15
CA ASP A 294 -1.54 15.55 0.06
C ASP A 294 -1.00 16.59 1.06
N LYS A 295 0.33 16.68 1.17
CA LYS A 295 1.01 17.70 1.98
C LYS A 295 0.75 19.10 1.44
N VAL A 296 1.03 19.37 0.17
CA VAL A 296 0.76 20.68 -0.47
C VAL A 296 -0.71 21.05 -0.36
N GLY A 297 -1.61 20.08 -0.57
CA GLY A 297 -3.04 20.27 -0.38
C GLY A 297 -3.41 20.63 1.06
N ALA A 298 -2.78 20.03 2.07
CA ALA A 298 -2.97 20.40 3.46
C ALA A 298 -2.50 21.83 3.74
N GLU A 299 -1.35 22.22 3.20
CA GLU A 299 -0.82 23.58 3.32
C GLU A 299 -1.74 24.61 2.65
N VAL A 300 -2.23 24.34 1.44
CA VAL A 300 -3.20 25.21 0.77
C VAL A 300 -4.51 25.31 1.55
N ARG A 301 -4.94 24.23 2.25
CA ARG A 301 -6.13 24.28 3.13
C ARG A 301 -5.96 25.25 4.31
N PHE A 302 -4.72 25.50 4.78
CA PHE A 302 -4.48 26.51 5.82
C PHE A 302 -4.93 27.91 5.36
N LEU A 303 -4.78 28.22 4.07
CA LEU A 303 -5.16 29.51 3.49
C LEU A 303 -6.67 29.68 3.28
N ARG A 304 -7.47 28.67 3.59
CA ARG A 304 -8.94 28.79 3.54
C ARG A 304 -9.42 29.85 4.52
N ARG A 305 -10.46 30.57 4.11
CA ARG A 305 -11.04 31.68 4.87
C ARG A 305 -11.41 31.28 6.29
N GLU A 306 -11.91 30.05 6.47
CA GLU A 306 -12.27 29.49 7.77
C GLU A 306 -11.05 29.41 8.71
N ASN A 307 -9.92 28.88 8.23
CA ASN A 307 -8.69 28.72 9.01
C ASN A 307 -8.03 30.08 9.30
N THR A 308 -7.94 30.97 8.30
CA THR A 308 -7.38 32.31 8.50
C THR A 308 -8.21 33.13 9.49
N ASN A 309 -9.54 33.06 9.41
CA ASN A 309 -10.43 33.75 10.37
C ASN A 309 -10.32 33.15 11.77
N ARG A 310 -10.21 31.82 11.88
CA ARG A 310 -10.05 31.15 13.17
C ARG A 310 -8.74 31.52 13.83
N LEU A 311 -7.63 31.54 13.08
CA LEU A 311 -6.32 31.97 13.57
C LEU A 311 -6.33 33.44 14.00
N ARG A 312 -6.99 34.30 13.20
CA ARG A 312 -7.21 35.71 13.54
C ARG A 312 -7.98 35.87 14.86
N ASN A 313 -9.09 35.17 15.00
CA ASN A 313 -9.93 35.26 16.20
C ASN A 313 -9.20 34.69 17.43
N TRP A 314 -8.41 33.64 17.25
CA TRP A 314 -7.53 33.12 18.29
C TRP A 314 -6.49 34.18 18.70
N GLY A 315 -5.77 34.78 17.76
CA GLY A 315 -4.80 35.85 18.06
C GLY A 315 -5.38 37.09 18.75
N ARG A 316 -6.67 37.38 18.55
CA ARG A 316 -7.41 38.47 19.23
C ARG A 316 -8.00 38.08 20.58
N HIS A 317 -8.03 36.79 20.90
CA HIS A 317 -8.66 36.32 22.12
C HIS A 317 -7.84 36.74 23.34
N LYS A 318 -8.46 37.31 24.38
CA LYS A 318 -7.75 37.81 25.58
C LYS A 318 -6.92 36.74 26.30
N GLY A 319 -7.34 35.48 26.20
CA GLY A 319 -6.64 34.34 26.78
C GLY A 319 -5.59 33.70 25.85
N ALA A 320 -5.41 34.18 24.62
CA ALA A 320 -4.46 33.56 23.70
C ALA A 320 -3.00 33.75 24.18
N PRO A 321 -2.11 32.78 23.91
CA PRO A 321 -0.71 32.86 24.31
C PRO A 321 0.01 34.08 23.72
N PHE A 322 -0.43 34.53 22.55
CA PHE A 322 0.13 35.65 21.80
C PHE A 322 -1.00 36.53 21.26
N GLN A 323 -0.81 37.85 21.30
CA GLN A 323 -1.78 38.81 20.80
C GLN A 323 -1.36 39.32 19.42
N PHE A 324 -2.19 39.07 18.41
CA PHE A 324 -1.97 39.52 17.04
C PHE A 324 -3.29 39.58 16.27
N ASP A 325 -3.24 40.23 15.11
CA ASP A 325 -4.32 40.24 14.12
C ASP A 325 -3.79 39.78 12.77
N LEU A 326 -4.67 39.18 11.97
CA LEU A 326 -4.37 38.65 10.65
C LEU A 326 -5.47 39.08 9.69
N VAL A 327 -5.10 39.80 8.64
CA VAL A 327 -6.04 40.29 7.63
C VAL A 327 -5.50 39.98 6.25
N VAL A 328 -6.33 39.35 5.42
CA VAL A 328 -6.03 39.15 4.00
C VAL A 328 -6.75 40.21 3.19
N ASP A 329 -6.00 41.05 2.48
CA ASP A 329 -6.54 42.06 1.55
C ASP A 329 -5.77 42.03 0.23
N LYS A 330 -6.51 42.00 -0.89
CA LYS A 330 -5.96 41.96 -2.26
C LYS A 330 -4.80 40.97 -2.46
N GLY A 331 -4.87 39.82 -1.79
CA GLY A 331 -3.85 38.78 -1.90
C GLY A 331 -2.56 39.04 -1.11
N ILE A 332 -2.58 39.99 -0.17
CA ILE A 332 -1.53 40.21 0.82
C ILE A 332 -2.10 39.83 2.18
N MET A 333 -1.38 38.98 2.91
CA MET A 333 -1.66 38.67 4.31
C MET A 333 -0.87 39.63 5.19
N ASN A 334 -1.58 40.50 5.89
CA ASN A 334 -1.00 41.39 6.89
C ASN A 334 -1.13 40.74 8.26
N VAL A 335 0.01 40.47 8.90
CA VAL A 335 0.06 40.04 10.30
C VAL A 335 0.48 41.25 11.13
N SER A 336 -0.36 41.69 12.06
CA SER A 336 -0.06 42.85 12.91
C SER A 336 -0.04 42.48 14.38
N ALA A 337 0.98 42.93 15.09
CA ALA A 337 1.12 42.80 16.54
C ALA A 337 1.76 44.06 17.11
N ALA A 338 1.95 44.11 18.44
CA ALA A 338 2.64 45.24 19.09
C ALA A 338 4.05 45.50 18.52
N ALA A 339 4.70 44.46 17.97
CA ALA A 339 6.02 44.54 17.38
C ALA A 339 6.05 45.17 15.96
N GLY A 340 4.89 45.28 15.28
CA GLY A 340 4.81 45.83 13.93
C GLY A 340 3.79 45.13 13.04
N VAL A 341 3.79 45.52 11.76
CA VAL A 341 2.95 44.95 10.70
C VAL A 341 3.85 44.25 9.68
N TYR A 342 3.56 42.99 9.40
CA TYR A 342 4.29 42.13 8.48
C TYR A 342 3.43 41.85 7.25
N PRO A 343 3.63 42.55 6.12
CA PRO A 343 2.92 42.28 4.88
C PRO A 343 3.57 41.08 4.15
N ILE A 344 2.77 40.06 3.87
CA ILE A 344 3.24 38.84 3.22
C ILE A 344 2.39 38.59 1.97
N PRO A 345 2.93 38.80 0.75
CA PRO A 345 2.21 38.49 -0.48
C PRO A 345 1.88 37.00 -0.53
N ILE A 346 0.61 36.67 -0.77
CA ILE A 346 0.15 35.29 -1.03
C ILE A 346 0.37 35.02 -2.52
N PRO A 347 1.22 34.08 -2.94
CA PRO A 347 1.45 33.80 -4.36
C PRO A 347 0.14 33.44 -5.08
N GLU A 348 0.00 33.84 -6.34
CA GLU A 348 -1.23 33.56 -7.12
C GLU A 348 -1.50 32.07 -7.26
N ALA A 349 -0.43 31.28 -7.46
CA ALA A 349 -0.46 29.82 -7.58
C ALA A 349 -0.98 29.07 -6.33
N VAL A 350 -1.25 29.73 -5.21
CA VAL A 350 -1.87 29.09 -4.02
C VAL A 350 -3.27 29.64 -3.71
N ARG A 351 -3.78 30.60 -4.51
CA ARG A 351 -5.09 31.22 -4.30
C ARG A 351 -6.19 30.43 -5.03
N GLY A 352 -7.15 29.89 -4.28
CA GLY A 352 -8.35 29.27 -4.87
C GLY A 352 -8.07 28.03 -5.72
N VAL A 353 -6.95 27.35 -5.48
CA VAL A 353 -6.44 26.32 -6.39
C VAL A 353 -7.07 24.95 -6.17
N ILE A 354 -7.32 24.27 -7.28
CA ILE A 354 -7.67 22.85 -7.32
C ILE A 354 -6.35 22.06 -7.41
N ILE A 355 -6.09 21.22 -6.41
CA ILE A 355 -4.89 20.36 -6.40
C ILE A 355 -5.04 19.28 -7.48
N PRO A 356 -4.09 19.15 -8.44
CA PRO A 356 -4.15 18.16 -9.51
C PRO A 356 -4.25 16.74 -8.96
N LYS A 357 -4.82 15.80 -9.72
CA LYS A 357 -5.06 14.42 -9.28
C LYS A 357 -4.21 13.45 -10.10
N PHE A 358 -3.41 12.64 -9.42
CA PHE A 358 -2.73 11.50 -10.05
C PHE A 358 -3.70 10.32 -10.13
N ASP A 359 -4.62 10.37 -11.09
CA ASP A 359 -5.60 9.31 -11.32
C ASP A 359 -4.95 8.11 -12.05
N GLY A 360 -5.56 6.94 -11.90
CA GLY A 360 -5.21 5.74 -12.68
C GLY A 360 -4.24 4.75 -12.03
N LEU A 361 -3.51 5.12 -10.95
CA LEU A 361 -2.63 4.20 -10.20
C LEU A 361 -3.05 4.01 -8.75
#